data_AF-A0A522WAJ5-F1
#
_entry.id   AF-A0A522WAJ5-F1
#
_cell.length_a   1.000
_cell.length_b   1.000
_cell.length_c   1.000
_cell.angle_alpha   90.00
_cell.angle_beta   90.00
_cell.angle_gamma   90.00
#
_symmetry.space_group_name_H-M   'P 1'
#
loop_
_entity.id
_entity.type
_entity.pdbx_description
1 polymer ?
#
loop_
_entity_poly.entity_id
_entity_poly.type
_entity_poly.pdbx_seq_one_letter_code
_entity_poly.pdbx_strand_id
1 'polypeptide(L)'
;MNLILLVIAVLLIIAERFLVTYGECKITINKEKIITVNGGDNLLSYFAQNKIFIPSACGGKATCGYCKVEVLSGGGRILPTEEVFVKREDRQKGIRL
;
A
#
# COMPACT_ATOMS: atom_id res chain seq x y z
N MET A 1 -5.13 -5.94 35.63
CA MET A 1 -5.07 -4.92 34.55
C MET A 1 -4.47 -5.47 33.25
N ASN A 2 -3.31 -6.15 33.29
CA ASN A 2 -2.56 -6.51 32.06
C ASN A 2 -3.09 -7.75 31.31
N LEU A 3 -3.85 -8.65 31.97
CA LEU A 3 -4.39 -9.85 31.33
C LEU A 3 -5.44 -9.50 30.25
N ILE A 4 -6.30 -8.52 30.53
CA ILE A 4 -7.33 -8.06 29.59
C ILE A 4 -6.68 -7.47 28.34
N LEU A 5 -5.61 -6.67 28.51
CA LEU A 5 -4.86 -6.11 27.38
C LEU A 5 -4.22 -7.21 26.51
N LEU A 6 -3.67 -8.26 27.13
CA LEU A 6 -3.08 -9.37 26.41
C LEU A 6 -4.14 -10.14 25.60
N VAL A 7 -5.30 -10.41 26.19
CA VAL A 7 -6.41 -11.08 25.50
C VAL A 7 -6.90 -10.25 24.31
N ILE A 8 -7.09 -8.94 24.48
CA ILE A 8 -7.50 -8.04 23.39
C ILE A 8 -6.43 -8.01 22.28
N ALA A 9 -5.14 -7.92 22.64
CA ALA A 9 -4.06 -7.91 21.66
C ALA A 9 -4.03 -9.20 20.82
N VAL A 10 -4.15 -10.36 21.46
CA VAL A 10 -4.20 -11.66 20.76
C VAL A 10 -5.42 -11.74 19.84
N LEU A 11 -6.59 -11.26 20.31
CA LEU A 11 -7.82 -11.25 19.51
C LEU A 11 -7.66 -10.35 18.27
N LEU A 12 -7.08 -9.16 18.41
CA LEU A 12 -6.83 -8.25 17.30
C LEU A 12 -5.86 -8.85 16.26
N ILE A 13 -4.78 -9.51 16.69
CA ILE A 13 -3.83 -10.18 15.79
C ILE A 13 -4.53 -11.27 14.96
N ILE A 14 -5.40 -12.06 15.60
CA ILE A 14 -6.18 -13.08 14.89
C ILE A 14 -7.14 -12.40 13.91
N ALA A 15 -7.87 -11.38 14.33
CA ALA A 15 -8.81 -10.67 13.47
C ALA A 15 -8.12 -10.06 12.23
N GLU A 16 -6.97 -9.42 12.40
CA GLU A 16 -6.18 -8.86 11.30
C GLU A 16 -5.81 -9.93 10.27
N ARG A 17 -5.31 -11.08 10.73
CA ARG A 17 -4.88 -12.17 9.85
C ARG A 17 -6.03 -12.76 9.02
N PHE A 18 -7.23 -12.83 9.58
CA PHE A 18 -8.39 -13.41 8.89
C PHE A 18 -9.16 -12.40 8.04
N LEU A 19 -9.25 -11.13 8.46
CA LEU A 19 -10.10 -10.13 7.80
C LEU A 19 -9.37 -9.28 6.76
N VAL A 20 -8.04 -9.13 6.86
CA VAL A 20 -7.25 -8.24 6.00
C VAL A 20 -6.52 -9.00 4.88
N THR A 21 -6.89 -10.26 4.61
CA THR A 21 -6.29 -11.05 3.53
C THR A 21 -7.15 -10.96 2.27
N TYR A 22 -6.66 -10.29 1.22
CA TYR A 22 -7.36 -10.10 -0.05
C TYR A 22 -7.03 -11.17 -1.11
N GLY A 23 -6.34 -12.24 -0.70
CA GLY A 23 -5.88 -13.31 -1.59
C GLY A 23 -4.60 -12.97 -2.36
N GLU A 24 -4.20 -13.88 -3.25
CA GLU A 24 -2.98 -13.73 -4.06
C GLU A 24 -3.18 -12.69 -5.17
N CYS A 25 -2.29 -11.70 -5.19
CA CYS A 25 -2.29 -10.57 -6.12
C CYS A 25 -1.02 -10.60 -6.98
N LYS A 26 -1.15 -10.36 -8.29
CA LYS A 26 -0.01 -10.19 -9.20
C LYS A 26 0.19 -8.73 -9.55
N ILE A 27 1.40 -8.23 -9.34
CA ILE A 27 1.78 -6.86 -9.70
C ILE A 27 2.81 -6.93 -10.82
N THR A 28 2.51 -6.27 -11.94
CA THR A 28 3.42 -6.16 -13.08
C THR A 28 4.06 -4.77 -13.09
N ILE A 29 5.39 -4.73 -13.03
CA ILE A 29 6.20 -3.51 -12.92
C ILE A 29 6.95 -3.34 -14.23
N ASN A 30 6.75 -2.20 -14.90
CA ASN A 30 7.40 -1.82 -16.15
C ASN A 30 7.36 -2.90 -17.27
N LYS A 31 6.38 -3.81 -17.23
CA LYS A 31 6.24 -4.98 -18.14
C LYS A 31 7.40 -5.97 -18.11
N GLU A 32 8.35 -5.82 -17.19
CA GLU A 32 9.57 -6.64 -17.11
C GLU A 32 9.54 -7.56 -15.88
N LYS A 33 9.03 -7.04 -14.75
CA LYS A 33 9.07 -7.75 -13.48
C LYS A 33 7.65 -8.03 -13.00
N ILE A 34 7.36 -9.29 -12.71
CA ILE A 34 6.11 -9.72 -12.09
C ILE A 34 6.41 -10.19 -10.69
N ILE A 35 5.74 -9.62 -9.70
CA ILE A 35 5.78 -10.08 -8.32
C ILE A 35 4.40 -10.59 -7.92
N THR A 36 4.41 -11.68 -7.16
CA THR A 36 3.19 -12.25 -6.60
C THR A 36 3.21 -12.02 -5.09
N VAL A 37 2.16 -11.39 -4.57
CA VAL A 37 2.07 -10.96 -3.18
C VAL A 37 0.72 -11.36 -2.60
N ASN A 38 0.66 -11.59 -1.29
CA ASN A 38 -0.63 -11.76 -0.61
C ASN A 38 -1.19 -10.39 -0.29
N GLY A 39 -2.38 -10.05 -0.79
CA GLY A 39 -3.00 -8.75 -0.54
C GLY A 39 -3.33 -8.55 0.94
N GLY A 40 -3.17 -7.32 1.43
CA GLY A 40 -3.37 -6.94 2.84
C GLY A 40 -2.49 -5.77 3.28
N ASP A 41 -1.32 -5.64 2.67
CA ASP A 41 -0.38 -4.53 2.84
C ASP A 41 -0.42 -3.55 1.64
N ASN A 42 0.29 -2.43 1.76
CA ASN A 42 0.40 -1.39 0.74
C ASN A 42 1.51 -1.66 -0.30
N LEU A 43 1.45 -0.97 -1.45
CA LEU A 43 2.41 -1.14 -2.55
C LEU A 43 3.85 -0.79 -2.15
N LEU A 44 4.04 0.23 -1.33
CA LEU A 44 5.37 0.67 -0.89
C LEU A 44 6.08 -0.45 -0.10
N SER A 45 5.38 -1.13 0.80
CA SER A 45 5.88 -2.29 1.55
C SER A 45 6.31 -3.42 0.61
N TYR A 46 5.44 -3.81 -0.34
CA TYR A 46 5.78 -4.89 -1.29
C TYR A 46 6.98 -4.54 -2.16
N PHE A 47 7.08 -3.30 -2.61
CA PHE A 47 8.21 -2.87 -3.43
C PHE A 47 9.50 -2.91 -2.64
N ALA A 48 9.52 -2.40 -1.40
CA ALA A 48 10.68 -2.48 -0.53
C ALA A 48 11.13 -3.92 -0.28
N GLN A 49 10.19 -4.84 0.01
CA GLN A 49 10.48 -6.27 0.18
C GLN A 49 11.08 -6.91 -1.08
N ASN A 50 10.67 -6.44 -2.26
CA ASN A 50 11.17 -6.89 -3.55
C ASN A 50 12.39 -6.09 -4.08
N LYS A 51 13.05 -5.33 -3.18
CA LYS A 51 14.23 -4.50 -3.46
C LYS A 51 14.00 -3.41 -4.51
N ILE A 52 12.77 -2.89 -4.57
CA ILE A 52 12.37 -1.75 -5.41
C ILE A 52 12.14 -0.58 -4.48
N PHE A 53 13.07 0.37 -4.48
CA PHE A 53 13.05 1.48 -3.54
C PHE A 53 12.45 2.72 -4.21
N ILE A 54 11.34 3.19 -3.65
CA ILE A 54 10.73 4.46 -4.01
C ILE A 54 11.04 5.47 -2.90
N PRO A 55 11.40 6.72 -3.24
CA PRO A 55 11.58 7.77 -2.23
C PRO A 55 10.33 7.91 -1.36
N SER A 56 10.50 7.70 -0.05
CA SER A 56 9.39 7.74 0.90
C SER A 56 9.86 8.21 2.29
N ALA A 57 9.84 9.52 2.51
CA ALA A 57 10.26 10.10 3.80
C ALA A 57 9.36 9.70 4.98
N CYS A 58 8.06 9.45 4.73
CA CYS A 58 7.08 9.15 5.78
C CYS A 58 6.84 7.66 6.04
N GLY A 59 7.40 6.76 5.22
CA GLY A 59 7.20 5.31 5.36
C GLY A 59 5.74 4.84 5.24
N GLY A 60 4.97 5.39 4.29
CA GLY A 60 3.59 4.95 4.04
C GLY A 60 2.51 5.63 4.89
N LYS A 61 2.85 6.69 5.64
CA LYS A 61 1.89 7.46 6.46
C LYS A 61 1.06 8.50 5.69
N ALA A 62 1.21 8.55 4.36
CA ALA A 62 0.52 9.51 3.48
C ALA A 62 0.74 11.00 3.83
N THR A 63 1.89 11.37 4.41
CA THR A 63 2.16 12.77 4.81
C THR A 63 3.22 13.50 3.99
N CYS A 64 3.98 12.80 3.13
CA CYS A 64 5.10 13.42 2.39
C CYS A 64 4.90 13.52 0.86
N GLY A 65 4.03 12.72 0.26
CA GLY A 65 3.73 12.77 -1.18
C GLY A 65 4.87 12.36 -2.13
N TYR A 66 5.94 11.74 -1.64
CA TYR A 66 7.10 11.35 -2.46
C TYR A 66 6.95 10.00 -3.17
N CYS A 67 6.11 9.10 -2.67
CA CYS A 67 5.98 7.73 -3.17
C CYS A 67 5.15 7.61 -4.47
N LYS A 68 5.37 8.51 -5.42
CA LYS A 68 4.59 8.60 -6.66
C LYS A 68 4.87 7.41 -7.58
N VAL A 69 3.81 6.73 -8.00
CA VAL A 69 3.84 5.62 -8.97
C VAL A 69 2.76 5.79 -10.02
N GLU A 70 3.05 5.40 -11.26
CA GLU A 70 2.04 5.34 -12.32
C GLU A 70 1.29 4.01 -12.24
N VAL A 71 -0.04 4.07 -12.03
CA VAL A 71 -0.87 2.88 -11.89
C VAL A 71 -1.75 2.72 -13.13
N LEU A 72 -1.38 1.76 -13.98
CA LEU A 72 -2.07 1.49 -15.24
C LEU A 72 -3.43 0.81 -15.05
N SER A 73 -3.59 0.01 -13.98
CA SER A 73 -4.85 -0.67 -13.66
C SER A 73 -4.89 -1.05 -12.17
N GLY A 74 -6.10 -1.22 -11.62
CA GLY A 74 -6.30 -1.68 -10.23
C GLY A 74 -6.15 -0.62 -9.12
N GLY A 75 -5.78 0.62 -9.45
CA GLY A 75 -5.54 1.70 -8.45
C GLY A 75 -6.79 2.40 -7.90
N GLY A 76 -8.00 1.97 -8.26
CA GLY A 76 -9.25 2.52 -7.74
C GLY A 76 -9.42 4.04 -7.96
N ARG A 77 -10.20 4.68 -7.09
CA ARG A 77 -10.43 6.14 -7.08
C ARG A 77 -9.34 6.84 -6.28
N ILE A 78 -9.11 8.13 -6.55
CA ILE A 78 -8.14 8.91 -5.77
C ILE A 78 -8.69 9.15 -4.37
N LEU A 79 -7.88 8.88 -3.35
CA LEU A 79 -8.30 9.08 -1.97
C LEU A 79 -8.12 10.56 -1.59
N PRO A 80 -8.96 11.12 -0.70
CA PRO A 80 -8.82 12.50 -0.22
C PRO A 80 -7.43 12.82 0.34
N THR A 81 -6.74 11.82 0.90
CA THR A 81 -5.37 11.94 1.43
C THR A 81 -4.31 12.10 0.34
N GLU A 82 -4.55 11.57 -0.86
CA GLU A 82 -3.64 11.71 -2.00
C GLU A 82 -3.86 13.03 -2.75
N GLU A 83 -5.07 13.59 -2.70
CA GLU A 83 -5.47 14.75 -3.52
C GLU A 83 -4.58 15.97 -3.35
N VAL A 84 -4.03 16.16 -2.16
CA VAL A 84 -3.16 17.30 -1.81
C VAL A 84 -1.81 17.21 -2.55
N PHE A 85 -1.37 16.02 -2.92
CA PHE A 85 -0.05 15.75 -3.51
C PHE A 85 -0.09 15.45 -5.01
N VAL A 86 -1.27 15.08 -5.54
CA VAL A 86 -1.48 14.70 -6.94
C VAL A 86 -2.08 15.86 -7.74
N LYS A 87 -1.28 16.41 -8.65
CA LYS A 87 -1.71 17.50 -9.55
C LYS A 87 -2.71 17.01 -10.59
N ARG A 88 -3.40 17.93 -11.27
CA ARG A 88 -4.36 17.60 -12.34
C ARG A 88 -3.73 16.78 -13.47
N GLU A 89 -2.52 17.14 -13.88
CA GLU A 89 -1.75 16.41 -14.90
C GLU A 89 -1.38 15.00 -14.43
N ASP A 90 -0.95 14.87 -13.18
CA ASP A 90 -0.61 13.59 -12.55
C ASP A 90 -1.83 12.64 -12.52
N ARG A 91 -3.04 13.18 -12.23
CA ARG A 91 -4.28 12.39 -12.26
C ARG A 91 -4.58 11.80 -13.64
N GLN A 92 -4.35 12.57 -14.71
CA GLN A 92 -4.59 12.10 -16.08
C GLN A 92 -3.65 10.97 -16.48
N LYS A 93 -2.42 10.98 -15.95
CA LYS A 93 -1.43 9.91 -16.13
C LYS A 93 -1.67 8.71 -15.22
N GLY A 94 -2.64 8.77 -14.30
CA GLY A 94 -2.87 7.69 -13.34
C GLY A 94 -1.81 7.60 -12.23
N ILE A 95 -1.16 8.71 -11.89
CA ILE A 95 -0.19 8.74 -10.79
C ILE A 95 -0.91 8.65 -9.44
N ARG A 96 -0.40 7.76 -8.57
CA ARG A 96 -0.90 7.41 -7.23
C ARG A 96 0.22 7.39 -6.19
N LEU A 97 -0.16 7.33 -4.92
CA LEU A 97 0.72 7.33 -3.76
C LEU A 97 0.56 6.09 -2.88
#